data_AF-A0A7R9G1M1-F1
#
_entry.id   AF-A0A7R9G1M1-F1
#
_cell.length_a   1.000
_cell.length_b   1.000
_cell.length_c   1.000
_cell.angle_alpha   90.00
_cell.angle_beta   90.00
_cell.angle_gamma   90.00
#
_symmetry.space_group_name_H-M   'P 1'
#
loop_
_entity.id
_entity.type
_entity.pdbx_description
1 polymer ?
#
loop_
_entity_poly.entity_id
_entity_poly.type
_entity_poly.pdbx_seq_one_letter_code
_entity_poly.pdbx_strand_id
1 'polypeptide(L)'
;MAEVEETQKKKRTFRKFTFRGVDLDQLLDMPVEQLMELMHSRARRRFSRGLKRKPMALVKKLRKAKKEAPPNEKPEIVKTHLRNMIIVPEMVGSIVGVYNGKTFNQVEVK
;
A
#
# COMPACT_ATOMS: atom_id res chain seq x y z
N MET A 1 -16.49 -21.33 21.28
CA MET A 1 -15.39 -20.35 21.48
C MET A 1 -15.56 -19.28 20.43
N ALA A 2 -16.24 -18.20 20.79
CA ALA A 2 -16.44 -17.05 19.93
C ALA A 2 -15.23 -16.14 20.12
N GLU A 3 -14.36 -16.05 19.12
CA GLU A 3 -13.26 -15.11 19.13
C GLU A 3 -13.77 -13.72 18.76
N VAL A 4 -13.43 -12.77 19.62
CA VAL A 4 -13.86 -11.38 19.59
C VAL A 4 -13.13 -10.69 18.44
N GLU A 5 -13.83 -10.37 17.36
CA GLU A 5 -13.37 -9.37 16.40
C GLU A 5 -13.37 -8.00 17.09
N GLU A 6 -12.22 -7.61 17.67
CA GLU A 6 -11.97 -6.24 18.10
C GLU A 6 -11.99 -5.34 16.86
N THR A 7 -13.17 -4.82 16.54
CA THR A 7 -13.36 -3.72 15.59
C THR A 7 -12.66 -2.48 16.15
N GLN A 8 -11.41 -2.30 15.75
CA GLN A 8 -10.57 -1.16 16.12
C GLN A 8 -11.32 0.14 15.81
N LYS A 9 -11.55 0.97 16.85
CA LYS A 9 -12.21 2.27 16.72
C LYS A 9 -11.36 3.19 15.84
N LYS A 10 -11.71 3.29 14.54
CA LYS A 10 -11.09 4.20 13.59
C LYS A 10 -11.12 5.63 14.18
N LYS A 11 -9.95 6.25 14.37
CA LYS A 11 -9.87 7.70 14.67
C LYS A 11 -10.62 8.42 13.56
N ARG A 12 -11.72 9.11 13.90
CA ARG A 12 -12.54 9.86 12.93
C ARG A 12 -11.67 10.93 12.26
N THR A 13 -11.21 10.66 11.04
CA THR A 13 -10.62 11.67 10.19
C THR A 13 -11.74 12.51 9.59
N PHE A 14 -11.63 13.83 9.67
CA PHE A 14 -12.66 14.79 9.27
C PHE A 14 -12.95 14.77 7.75
N ARG A 15 -12.13 14.08 6.95
CA ARG A 15 -12.24 13.98 5.50
C ARG A 15 -12.02 12.54 5.06
N LYS A 16 -13.01 11.94 4.39
CA LYS A 16 -12.87 10.65 3.73
C LYS A 16 -12.17 10.85 2.39
N PHE A 17 -11.10 10.09 2.14
CA PHE A 17 -10.41 10.10 0.86
C PHE A 17 -11.04 9.04 -0.05
N THR A 18 -11.55 9.49 -1.19
CA THR A 18 -12.07 8.62 -2.24
C THR A 18 -11.12 8.65 -3.44
N PHE A 19 -10.86 7.49 -4.03
CA PHE A 19 -10.14 7.38 -5.30
C PHE A 19 -11.14 7.06 -6.40
N ARG A 20 -11.41 8.03 -7.29
CA ARG A 20 -12.36 7.87 -8.41
C ARG A 20 -13.75 7.37 -7.96
N GLY A 21 -14.21 7.84 -6.79
CA GLY A 21 -15.50 7.45 -6.21
C GLY A 21 -15.48 6.17 -5.37
N VAL A 22 -14.32 5.53 -5.20
CA VAL A 22 -14.16 4.31 -4.39
C VAL A 22 -13.47 4.66 -3.07
N ASP A 23 -14.01 4.14 -1.96
CA ASP A 23 -13.45 4.29 -0.61
C ASP A 23 -12.25 3.36 -0.37
N LEU A 24 -11.42 3.70 0.62
CA LEU A 24 -10.21 2.90 0.94
C LEU A 24 -10.52 1.46 1.33
N ASP A 25 -11.56 1.24 2.15
CA ASP A 25 -11.95 -0.12 2.58
C ASP A 25 -12.32 -0.96 1.35
N GLN A 26 -13.07 -0.37 0.42
CA GLN A 26 -13.46 -1.03 -0.82
C GLN A 26 -12.26 -1.30 -1.75
N LEU A 27 -11.28 -0.38 -1.82
CA LEU A 27 -10.04 -0.59 -2.60
C LEU A 27 -9.16 -1.74 -2.09
N LEU A 28 -9.25 -2.06 -0.80
CA LEU A 28 -8.49 -3.17 -0.20
C LEU A 28 -9.11 -4.52 -0.52
N ASP A 29 -10.44 -4.58 -0.61
CA ASP A 29 -11.18 -5.81 -0.91
C ASP A 29 -11.31 -6.08 -2.42
N MET A 30 -11.09 -5.06 -3.27
CA MET A 30 -11.18 -5.20 -4.72
C MET A 30 -10.09 -6.10 -5.31
N PRO A 31 -10.43 -6.96 -6.29
CA PRO A 31 -9.45 -7.69 -7.06
C PRO A 31 -8.63 -6.75 -7.95
N VAL A 32 -7.38 -7.14 -8.23
CA VAL A 32 -6.42 -6.33 -9.01
C VAL A 32 -6.96 -6.01 -10.42
N GLU A 33 -7.80 -6.86 -10.98
CA GLU A 33 -8.42 -6.65 -12.30
C GLU A 33 -9.35 -5.44 -12.34
N GLN A 34 -10.23 -5.32 -11.34
CA GLN A 34 -11.11 -4.15 -11.21
C GLN A 34 -10.30 -2.89 -10.86
N LEU A 35 -9.25 -3.04 -10.04
CA LEU A 35 -8.34 -1.94 -9.74
C LEU A 35 -7.64 -1.41 -11.02
N MET A 36 -7.27 -2.30 -11.95
CA MET A 36 -6.64 -1.90 -13.21
C MET A 36 -7.53 -0.97 -14.02
N GLU A 37 -8.82 -1.26 -14.14
CA GLU A 37 -9.77 -0.41 -14.90
C GLU A 37 -9.86 1.01 -14.33
N LEU A 38 -9.82 1.11 -13.00
CA LEU A 38 -9.79 2.39 -12.30
C LEU A 38 -8.46 3.15 -12.49
N MET A 39 -7.38 2.54 -12.96
CA MET A 39 -6.09 3.23 -13.12
C MET A 39 -5.90 3.88 -14.50
N HIS A 40 -4.96 4.84 -14.58
CA HIS A 40 -4.57 5.48 -15.84
C HIS A 40 -3.85 4.49 -16.79
N SER A 41 -3.80 4.81 -18.09
CA SER A 41 -3.31 3.90 -19.15
C SER A 41 -1.90 3.36 -18.91
N ARG A 42 -0.97 4.19 -18.41
CA ARG A 42 0.40 3.76 -18.05
C ARG A 42 0.41 2.69 -16.94
N ALA A 43 -0.44 2.81 -15.92
CA ALA A 43 -0.50 1.86 -14.82
C ALA A 43 -1.10 0.53 -15.30
N ARG A 44 -2.21 0.59 -16.04
CA ARG A 44 -2.81 -0.57 -16.72
C ARG A 44 -1.79 -1.33 -17.56
N ARG A 45 -1.04 -0.63 -18.43
CA ARG A 45 0.01 -1.23 -19.27
C ARG A 45 1.11 -1.91 -18.44
N ARG A 46 1.39 -1.43 -17.24
CA ARG A 46 2.41 -2.03 -16.39
C ARG A 46 1.91 -3.31 -15.73
N PHE A 47 0.68 -3.31 -15.21
CA PHE A 47 0.09 -4.50 -14.62
C PHE A 47 -0.16 -5.58 -15.67
N SER A 48 -0.63 -5.23 -16.87
CA SER A 48 -0.84 -6.19 -17.97
C SER A 48 0.46 -6.81 -18.48
N ARG A 49 1.57 -6.07 -18.45
CA ARG A 49 2.91 -6.61 -18.77
C ARG A 49 3.52 -7.46 -17.63
N GLY A 50 2.87 -7.47 -16.46
CA GLY A 50 3.31 -8.21 -15.29
C GLY A 50 4.32 -7.48 -14.41
N LEU A 51 4.18 -7.71 -13.10
CA LEU A 51 5.15 -7.28 -12.09
C LEU A 51 6.31 -8.27 -12.03
N LYS A 52 7.53 -7.80 -12.29
CA LYS A 52 8.75 -8.62 -12.13
C LYS A 52 8.97 -9.01 -10.65
N ARG A 53 9.86 -9.99 -10.42
CA ARG A 53 10.23 -10.51 -9.09
C ARG A 53 10.57 -9.43 -8.04
N LYS A 54 11.28 -8.36 -8.43
CA LYS A 54 11.73 -7.29 -7.52
C LYS A 54 10.54 -6.50 -6.90
N PRO A 55 9.60 -5.96 -7.71
CA PRO A 55 8.33 -5.41 -7.21
C PRO A 55 7.56 -6.34 -6.26
N MET A 56 7.40 -7.62 -6.62
CA MET A 56 6.67 -8.58 -5.79
C MET A 56 7.35 -8.81 -4.43
N ALA A 57 8.68 -8.87 -4.41
CA ALA A 57 9.45 -8.98 -3.18
C ALA A 57 9.28 -7.75 -2.27
N LEU A 58 9.17 -6.55 -2.86
CA LEU A 58 8.92 -5.33 -2.09
C LEU A 58 7.53 -5.34 -1.44
N VAL A 59 6.50 -5.73 -2.20
CA VAL A 59 5.13 -5.87 -1.67
C VAL A 59 5.11 -6.89 -0.53
N LYS A 60 5.78 -8.04 -0.68
CA LYS A 60 5.87 -9.06 0.38
C LYS A 60 6.56 -8.52 1.65
N LYS A 61 7.64 -7.75 1.51
CA LYS A 61 8.33 -7.11 2.64
C LYS A 61 7.43 -6.11 3.36
N LEU A 62 6.65 -5.32 2.62
CA LEU A 62 5.72 -4.35 3.20
C LEU A 62 4.56 -5.05 3.93
N ARG A 63 4.00 -6.12 3.36
CA ARG A 63 2.98 -6.94 4.04
C ARG A 63 3.50 -7.51 5.36
N LYS A 64 4.76 -7.98 5.37
CA LYS A 64 5.42 -8.48 6.58
C LYS A 64 5.58 -7.37 7.63
N ALA A 65 6.15 -6.22 7.23
CA ALA A 65 6.36 -5.08 8.12
C ALA A 65 5.04 -4.53 8.72
N LYS A 66 3.95 -4.52 7.93
CA LYS A 66 2.62 -4.09 8.40
C LYS A 66 1.99 -5.09 9.37
N LYS A 67 2.26 -6.39 9.23
CA LYS A 67 1.77 -7.45 10.13
C LYS A 67 2.54 -7.49 11.45
N GLU A 68 3.84 -7.19 11.42
CA GLU A 68 4.72 -7.22 12.60
C GLU A 68 4.64 -5.92 13.43
N ALA A 69 4.08 -4.85 12.88
CA ALA A 69 3.93 -3.58 13.58
C ALA A 69 2.90 -3.67 14.72
N PRO A 70 3.18 -3.09 15.90
CA PRO A 70 2.20 -2.96 16.97
C PRO A 70 0.95 -2.20 16.52
N PRO A 71 -0.24 -2.53 17.06
CA PRO A 71 -1.45 -1.77 16.79
C PRO A 71 -1.25 -0.29 17.16
N ASN A 72 -1.52 0.62 16.22
CA ASN A 72 -1.32 2.08 16.30
C ASN A 72 0.12 2.61 16.15
N GLU A 73 1.13 1.76 15.95
CA GLU A 73 2.49 2.23 15.64
C GLU A 73 2.78 2.16 14.14
N LYS A 74 3.71 3.02 13.70
CA LYS A 74 4.12 3.05 12.30
C LYS A 74 5.02 1.86 12.02
N PRO A 75 4.82 1.14 10.90
CA PRO A 75 5.63 -0.02 10.55
C PRO A 75 7.08 0.37 10.25
N GLU A 76 7.97 -0.61 10.35
CA GLU A 76 9.40 -0.42 10.08
C GLU A 76 9.64 0.12 8.65
N ILE A 77 10.66 0.98 8.53
CA ILE A 77 11.04 1.62 7.27
C ILE A 77 11.59 0.59 6.29
N VAL A 78 10.86 0.34 5.20
CA VAL A 78 11.34 -0.54 4.12
C VAL A 78 12.08 0.29 3.08
N LYS A 79 13.40 0.09 2.98
CA LYS A 79 14.28 0.77 2.01
C LYS A 79 14.14 0.16 0.61
N THR A 80 14.01 1.00 -0.42
CA THR A 80 13.91 0.59 -1.81
C THR A 80 14.61 1.53 -2.78
N HIS A 81 15.18 0.95 -3.83
CA HIS A 81 15.67 1.67 -5.02
C HIS A 81 14.62 1.72 -6.14
N LEU A 82 13.50 1.00 -6.01
CA LEU A 82 12.47 0.88 -7.04
C LEU A 82 11.56 2.10 -7.06
N ARG A 83 12.06 3.21 -7.60
CA ARG A 83 11.30 4.45 -7.81
C ARG A 83 10.18 4.31 -8.84
N ASN A 84 10.29 3.31 -9.72
CA ASN A 84 9.32 3.08 -10.76
C ASN A 84 8.08 2.34 -10.25
N MET A 85 8.05 1.84 -9.00
CA MET A 85 6.91 1.10 -8.43
C MET A 85 5.63 1.95 -8.35
N ILE A 86 4.49 1.37 -8.72
CA ILE A 86 3.17 2.01 -8.57
C ILE A 86 2.70 1.70 -7.16
N ILE A 87 2.10 2.69 -6.50
CA ILE A 87 1.50 2.51 -5.18
C ILE A 87 0.27 1.62 -5.35
N VAL A 88 0.30 0.47 -4.70
CA VAL A 88 -0.83 -0.46 -4.61
C VAL A 88 -1.61 -0.13 -3.31
N PRO A 89 -2.95 -0.22 -3.28
CA PRO A 89 -3.74 0.12 -2.09
C PRO A 89 -3.27 -0.55 -0.79
N GLU A 90 -2.77 -1.79 -0.87
CA GLU A 90 -2.21 -2.51 0.28
C GLU A 90 -1.02 -1.82 0.96
N MET A 91 -0.27 -0.99 0.21
CA MET A 91 0.91 -0.28 0.70
C MET A 91 0.54 0.96 1.53
N VAL A 92 -0.73 1.37 1.55
CA VAL A 92 -1.20 2.51 2.34
C VAL A 92 -0.98 2.25 3.84
N GLY A 93 -0.43 3.25 4.52
CA GLY A 93 -0.02 3.19 5.93
C GLY A 93 1.40 2.64 6.15
N SER A 94 2.16 2.32 5.10
CA SER A 94 3.55 1.88 5.22
C SER A 94 4.54 3.04 5.08
N ILE A 95 5.69 2.95 5.77
CA ILE A 95 6.82 3.86 5.55
C ILE A 95 7.81 3.25 4.57
N VAL A 96 8.00 3.91 3.43
CA VAL A 96 8.92 3.48 2.38
C VAL A 96 10.10 4.45 2.29
N GLY A 97 11.31 3.93 2.45
CA GLY A 97 12.53 4.68 2.20
C GLY A 97 12.87 4.67 0.71
N VAL A 98 12.65 5.76 -0.01
CA VAL A 98 12.93 5.86 -1.45
C VAL A 98 14.34 6.42 -1.68
N TYR A 99 15.19 5.67 -2.37
CA TYR A 99 16.55 6.11 -2.69
C TYR A 99 16.56 7.22 -3.75
N ASN A 100 17.25 8.33 -3.47
CA ASN A 100 17.38 9.46 -4.40
C ASN A 100 18.73 9.50 -5.16
N GLY A 101 19.70 8.65 -4.82
CA GLY A 101 21.07 8.69 -5.35
C GLY A 101 22.14 8.86 -4.27
N LYS A 102 21.78 9.36 -3.08
CA LYS A 102 22.67 9.57 -1.93
C LYS A 102 22.06 9.06 -0.62
N THR A 103 20.78 9.31 -0.40
CA THR A 103 20.07 8.97 0.84
C THR A 103 18.75 8.26 0.55
N PHE A 104 18.26 7.52 1.54
CA PHE A 104 16.89 7.00 1.53
C PHE A 104 15.97 8.02 2.18
N ASN A 105 15.13 8.66 1.37
CA ASN A 105 14.13 9.60 1.87
C ASN A 105 12.94 8.82 2.41
N GLN A 106 12.58 9.05 3.67
CA GLN A 106 11.43 8.39 4.28
C GLN A 106 10.14 9.02 3.76
N VAL A 107 9.31 8.21 3.12
CA VAL A 107 8.00 8.60 2.59
C VAL A 107 6.93 7.75 3.27
N GLU A 108 6.00 8.42 3.95
CA GLU A 108 4.78 7.79 4.47
C GLU A 108 3.73 7.73 3.36
N VAL A 109 3.27 6.52 3.05
CA VAL A 109 2.24 6.30 2.04
C VAL A 109 0.87 6.55 2.68
N LYS A 110 0.28 7.70 2.36
CA LYS A 110 -1.08 8.10 2.78
C LYS A 110 -2.15 7.56 1.86
#